data_AF-A0A2V8QNM3-F1
#
_entry.id   AF-A0A2V8QNM3-F1
#
_cell.length_a   1.000
_cell.length_b   1.000
_cell.length_c   1.000
_cell.angle_alpha   90.00
_cell.angle_beta   90.00
_cell.angle_gamma   90.00
#
_symmetry.space_group_name_H-M   'P 1'
#
loop_
_entity.id
_entity.type
_entity.pdbx_description
1 polymer ?
#
loop_
_entity_poly.entity_id
_entity_poly.type
_entity_poly.pdbx_seq_one_letter_code
_entity_poly.pdbx_strand_id
1 'polypeptide(L)'
;QPFMYLLSFHQMQKWQTRLQQAKASILLINELPDTRLTKILYPNIKFLIEKSNALDDLGFLRPKLIQSKHLKDFSADSNGHERDYGFFDDMQKSGEHKYTALGWGVLANQQRMPDAIILAYDTGDGDETAFHLTHPVRSGSLAHPGTEIGSWETSFSTDQLPQVPVSITAWAFDVNSGKAFRLSGRFKIDGP
;
A
#
# COMPACT_ATOMS: atom_id res chain seq x y z
N GLN A 1 -19.91 30.75 14.47
CA GLN A 1 -18.97 29.81 15.11
C GLN A 1 -18.99 28.34 14.62
N PRO A 2 -19.95 27.80 13.82
CA PRO A 2 -19.87 26.37 13.38
C PRO A 2 -18.81 26.08 12.30
N PHE A 3 -18.41 27.09 11.52
CA PHE A 3 -17.39 26.94 10.46
C PHE A 3 -15.97 26.65 10.98
N MET A 4 -15.59 27.19 12.15
CA MET A 4 -14.26 26.92 12.74
C MET A 4 -14.11 25.46 13.19
N TYR A 5 -15.18 24.86 13.73
CA TYR A 5 -15.17 23.46 14.13
C TYR A 5 -15.04 22.52 12.92
N LEU A 6 -15.79 22.76 11.84
CA LEU A 6 -15.70 21.95 10.62
C LEU A 6 -14.30 21.98 9.99
N LEU A 7 -13.66 23.15 9.95
CA LEU A 7 -12.28 23.28 9.48
C LEU A 7 -11.29 22.49 10.35
N SER A 8 -11.47 22.52 11.68
CA SER A 8 -10.63 21.74 12.61
C SER A 8 -10.81 20.23 12.45
N PHE A 9 -12.04 19.73 12.28
CA PHE A 9 -12.30 18.30 12.05
C PHE A 9 -11.69 17.79 10.76
N HIS A 10 -11.82 18.57 9.68
CA HIS A 10 -11.24 18.20 8.39
C HIS A 10 -9.71 18.19 8.41
N GLN A 11 -9.08 19.13 9.13
CA GLN A 11 -7.64 19.14 9.34
C GLN A 11 -7.17 17.94 10.19
N MET A 12 -7.87 17.61 11.27
CA MET A 12 -7.57 16.44 12.11
C MET A 12 -7.68 15.13 11.33
N GLN A 13 -8.73 14.96 10.50
CA GLN A 13 -8.89 13.77 9.66
C GLN A 13 -7.76 13.65 8.63
N LYS A 14 -7.38 14.75 7.97
CA LYS A 14 -6.24 14.75 7.02
C LYS A 14 -4.93 14.38 7.71
N TRP A 15 -4.70 14.91 8.91
CA TRP A 15 -3.51 14.59 9.69
C TRP A 15 -3.48 13.12 10.13
N GLN A 16 -4.60 12.59 10.61
CA GLN A 16 -4.73 11.19 11.00
C GLN A 16 -4.43 10.26 9.81
N THR A 17 -4.99 10.53 8.63
CA THR A 17 -4.71 9.75 7.42
C THR A 17 -3.23 9.77 7.07
N ARG A 18 -2.58 10.95 7.07
CA ARG A 18 -1.14 11.08 6.80
C ARG A 18 -0.29 10.29 7.80
N LEU A 19 -0.65 10.33 9.08
CA LEU A 19 0.05 9.57 10.11
C LEU A 19 -0.09 8.06 9.91
N GLN A 20 -1.28 7.57 9.57
CA GLN A 20 -1.47 6.14 9.34
C GLN A 20 -0.70 5.65 8.10
N GLN A 21 -0.69 6.45 7.02
CA GLN A 21 0.12 6.18 5.83
C GLN A 21 1.61 6.15 6.16
N ALA A 22 2.11 7.14 6.91
CA ALA A 22 3.49 7.17 7.36
C ALA A 22 3.84 5.95 8.24
N LYS A 23 2.94 5.56 9.15
CA LYS A 23 3.13 4.35 9.95
C LYS A 23 3.19 3.08 9.08
N ALA A 24 2.33 2.97 8.06
CA ALA A 24 2.39 1.84 7.13
C ALA A 24 3.74 1.76 6.41
N SER A 25 4.24 2.91 5.92
CA SER A 25 5.58 2.98 5.32
C SER A 25 6.71 2.68 6.30
N ILE A 26 6.56 3.00 7.60
CA ILE A 26 7.51 2.58 8.65
C ILE A 26 7.48 1.06 8.85
N LEU A 27 6.30 0.44 8.93
CA LEU A 27 6.20 -1.01 9.12
C LEU A 27 6.84 -1.82 7.99
N LEU A 28 6.82 -1.29 6.78
CA LEU A 28 7.38 -1.92 5.57
C LEU A 28 8.77 -1.37 5.20
N ILE A 29 9.39 -0.54 6.04
CA ILE A 29 10.55 0.28 5.64
C ILE A 29 11.78 -0.52 5.20
N ASN A 30 11.97 -1.72 5.75
CA ASN A 30 13.09 -2.60 5.39
C ASN A 30 12.90 -3.23 4.00
N GLU A 31 11.65 -3.48 3.62
CA GLU A 31 11.32 -4.24 2.41
C GLU A 31 10.87 -3.34 1.25
N LEU A 32 10.12 -2.28 1.55
CA LEU A 32 9.53 -1.34 0.60
C LEU A 32 9.78 0.12 1.08
N PRO A 33 11.03 0.61 1.01
CA PRO A 33 11.36 1.94 1.51
C PRO A 33 10.63 3.04 0.73
N ASP A 34 9.89 3.88 1.45
CA ASP A 34 9.12 4.99 0.88
C ASP A 34 9.81 6.34 1.15
N THR A 35 10.31 6.96 0.09
CA THR A 35 10.99 8.26 0.18
C THR A 35 10.08 9.39 0.66
N ARG A 36 8.75 9.25 0.59
CA ARG A 36 7.80 10.26 1.12
C ARG A 36 7.95 10.44 2.64
N LEU A 37 8.41 9.42 3.36
CA LEU A 37 8.72 9.51 4.78
C LEU A 37 9.71 10.63 5.09
N THR A 38 10.63 10.93 4.16
CA THR A 38 11.61 12.01 4.34
C THR A 38 11.00 13.41 4.43
N LYS A 39 9.80 13.57 3.86
CA LYS A 39 9.03 14.82 3.88
C LYS A 39 8.06 14.88 5.07
N ILE A 40 7.67 13.73 5.61
CA ILE A 40 6.64 13.63 6.65
C ILE A 40 7.26 13.54 8.05
N LEU A 41 8.31 12.74 8.21
CA LEU A 41 8.89 12.41 9.52
C LEU A 41 10.28 13.02 9.70
N TYR A 42 11.24 12.64 8.87
CA TYR A 42 12.64 13.07 9.05
C TYR A 42 13.43 12.96 7.74
N PRO A 43 14.24 13.97 7.35
CA PRO A 43 14.89 14.07 6.04
C PRO A 43 16.10 13.13 5.85
N ASN A 44 16.05 11.92 6.40
CA ASN A 44 17.07 10.89 6.21
C ASN A 44 16.44 9.49 6.36
N ILE A 45 16.30 8.77 5.23
CA ILE A 45 15.66 7.45 5.22
C ILE A 45 16.50 6.39 5.95
N LYS A 46 17.83 6.47 5.88
CA LYS A 46 18.71 5.53 6.59
C LYS A 46 18.56 5.67 8.10
N PHE A 47 18.50 6.92 8.58
CA PHE A 47 18.22 7.19 9.99
C PHE A 47 16.85 6.63 10.41
N LEU A 48 15.83 6.79 9.56
CA LEU A 48 14.49 6.23 9.83
C LEU A 48 14.52 4.70 9.91
N ILE A 49 15.26 4.01 9.02
CA ILE A 49 15.45 2.55 9.07
C ILE A 49 16.11 2.15 10.39
N GLU A 50 17.27 2.74 10.73
CA GLU A 50 18.01 2.41 11.95
C GLU A 50 17.17 2.62 13.21
N LYS A 51 16.43 3.74 13.27
CA LYS A 51 15.56 4.03 14.42
C LYS A 51 14.34 3.13 14.47
N SER A 52 13.74 2.78 13.34
CA SER A 52 12.59 1.88 13.32
C SER A 52 12.98 0.49 13.81
N ASN A 53 14.11 -0.05 13.34
CA ASN A 53 14.61 -1.35 13.81
C ASN A 53 14.92 -1.33 15.31
N ALA A 54 15.62 -0.30 15.80
CA ALA A 54 15.89 -0.17 17.24
C ALA A 54 14.60 -0.09 18.08
N LEU A 55 13.57 0.61 17.60
CA LEU A 55 12.28 0.69 18.29
C LEU A 55 11.51 -0.64 18.25
N ASP A 56 11.61 -1.40 17.16
CA ASP A 56 11.02 -2.73 17.03
C ASP A 56 11.67 -3.74 17.99
N ASP A 57 13.01 -3.75 18.05
CA ASP A 57 13.81 -4.61 18.93
C ASP A 57 13.50 -4.36 20.42
N LEU A 58 13.27 -3.09 20.77
CA LEU A 58 12.86 -2.68 22.11
C LEU A 58 11.38 -2.96 22.41
N GLY A 59 10.59 -3.41 21.44
CA GLY A 59 9.18 -3.75 21.59
C GLY A 59 8.22 -2.55 21.61
N PHE A 60 8.67 -1.39 21.11
CA PHE A 60 7.84 -0.16 21.04
C PHE A 60 6.94 -0.11 19.80
N LEU A 61 7.23 -0.86 18.75
CA LEU A 61 6.38 -0.92 17.56
C LEU A 61 5.31 -2.02 17.70
N ARG A 62 4.06 -1.64 17.43
CA ARG A 62 2.90 -2.55 17.38
C ARG A 62 2.00 -2.16 16.20
N PRO A 63 1.82 -3.05 15.20
CA PRO A 63 2.50 -4.34 15.02
C PRO A 63 4.01 -4.18 14.78
N LYS A 64 4.75 -5.29 14.80
CA LYS A 64 6.19 -5.31 14.54
C LYS A 64 6.50 -4.96 13.07
N LEU A 65 7.76 -4.62 12.79
CA LEU A 65 8.22 -4.43 11.42
C LEU A 65 8.03 -5.72 10.60
N ILE A 66 7.65 -5.54 9.33
CA ILE A 66 7.59 -6.61 8.35
C ILE A 66 9.02 -6.97 7.95
N GLN A 67 9.35 -8.26 8.02
CA GLN A 67 10.72 -8.80 7.85
C GLN A 67 10.89 -9.58 6.53
N SER A 68 9.90 -9.54 5.65
CA SER A 68 9.84 -10.35 4.42
C SER A 68 9.00 -9.66 3.35
N LYS A 69 9.37 -9.87 2.08
CA LYS A 69 8.57 -9.42 0.93
C LYS A 69 7.48 -10.41 0.55
N HIS A 70 7.54 -11.64 1.05
CA HIS A 70 6.58 -12.68 0.70
C HIS A 70 5.24 -12.39 1.37
N LEU A 71 4.20 -12.15 0.56
CA LEU A 71 2.92 -11.72 1.09
C LEU A 71 2.27 -12.76 1.99
N LYS A 72 2.54 -14.05 1.79
CA LYS A 72 2.05 -15.12 2.68
C LYS A 72 2.43 -14.92 4.16
N ASP A 73 3.53 -14.21 4.45
CA ASP A 73 4.00 -13.99 5.82
C ASP A 73 3.17 -12.95 6.57
N PHE A 74 2.49 -12.06 5.83
CA PHE A 74 1.72 -10.97 6.41
C PHE A 74 0.38 -10.72 5.70
N SER A 75 -0.10 -11.64 4.87
CA SER A 75 -1.47 -11.65 4.39
C SER A 75 -2.41 -12.07 5.52
N ALA A 76 -3.63 -11.53 5.51
CA ALA A 76 -4.72 -12.14 6.24
C ALA A 76 -5.22 -13.33 5.43
N ASP A 77 -5.14 -14.54 5.99
CA ASP A 77 -5.67 -15.76 5.35
C ASP A 77 -7.11 -15.54 4.92
N SER A 78 -7.34 -15.51 3.61
CA SER A 78 -8.66 -15.56 3.02
C SER A 78 -9.13 -17.00 3.11
N ASN A 79 -9.82 -17.35 4.21
CA ASN A 79 -10.53 -18.63 4.40
C ASN A 79 -11.65 -18.83 3.36
N GLY A 80 -11.34 -18.87 2.06
CA GLY A 80 -12.25 -19.19 0.97
C GLY A 80 -13.33 -18.16 0.66
N HIS A 81 -13.39 -17.05 1.39
CA HIS A 81 -14.28 -15.93 1.08
C HIS A 81 -13.45 -14.74 0.61
N GLU A 82 -13.46 -14.50 -0.71
CA GLU A 82 -13.05 -13.24 -1.32
C GLU A 82 -13.93 -12.12 -0.74
N ARG A 83 -13.51 -11.58 0.40
CA ARG A 83 -14.04 -10.30 0.86
C ARG A 83 -13.58 -9.26 -0.16
N ASP A 84 -14.53 -8.47 -0.65
CA ASP A 84 -14.25 -7.39 -1.58
C ASP A 84 -13.49 -6.28 -0.84
N TYR A 85 -12.16 -6.33 -0.93
CA TYR A 85 -11.27 -5.29 -0.42
C TYR A 85 -11.01 -4.21 -1.48
N GLY A 86 -11.69 -4.26 -2.63
CA GLY A 86 -11.51 -3.39 -3.79
C GLY A 86 -10.89 -4.10 -4.98
N PHE A 87 -10.56 -3.32 -6.01
CA PHE A 87 -10.16 -3.79 -7.33
C PHE A 87 -8.85 -3.15 -7.80
N PHE A 88 -8.02 -3.97 -8.44
CA PHE A 88 -6.97 -3.57 -9.35
C PHE A 88 -7.60 -3.41 -10.73
N ASP A 89 -7.98 -2.17 -11.06
CA ASP A 89 -8.86 -1.88 -12.20
C ASP A 89 -8.13 -1.96 -13.54
N ASP A 90 -6.92 -1.38 -13.61
CA ASP A 90 -6.19 -1.27 -14.88
C ASP A 90 -4.67 -1.17 -14.66
N MET A 91 -3.92 -1.65 -15.65
CA MET A 91 -2.48 -1.53 -15.73
C MET A 91 -2.06 -1.29 -17.18
N GLN A 92 -1.49 -0.12 -17.43
CA GLN A 92 -1.10 0.31 -18.77
C GLN A 92 0.39 0.59 -18.85
N LYS A 93 1.01 0.27 -19.99
CA LYS A 93 2.39 0.67 -20.28
C LYS A 93 2.43 2.18 -20.54
N SER A 94 3.17 2.92 -19.71
CA SER A 94 3.27 4.39 -19.78
C SER A 94 4.63 4.90 -20.30
N GLY A 95 5.53 3.98 -20.65
CA GLY A 95 6.83 4.24 -21.28
C GLY A 95 7.56 2.93 -21.58
N GLU A 96 8.79 2.99 -22.10
CA GLU A 96 9.54 1.81 -22.54
C GLU A 96 9.73 0.76 -21.41
N HIS A 97 10.03 1.24 -20.19
CA HIS A 97 10.29 0.43 -19.00
C HIS A 97 9.39 0.81 -17.82
N LYS A 98 8.21 1.37 -18.09
CA LYS A 98 7.35 1.93 -17.06
C LYS A 98 5.89 1.52 -17.26
N TYR A 99 5.26 1.13 -16.16
CA TYR A 99 3.84 0.84 -16.10
C TYR A 99 3.16 1.79 -15.13
N THR A 100 1.90 2.12 -15.42
CA THR A 100 0.98 2.80 -14.51
C THR A 100 -0.12 1.83 -14.14
N ALA A 101 -0.30 1.60 -12.85
CA ALA A 101 -1.34 0.78 -12.26
C ALA A 101 -2.30 1.67 -11.48
N LEU A 102 -3.59 1.37 -11.57
CA LEU A 102 -4.62 2.09 -10.85
C LEU A 102 -5.72 1.15 -10.36
N GLY A 103 -6.42 1.59 -9.32
CA GLY A 103 -7.52 0.86 -8.75
C GLY A 103 -8.13 1.58 -7.57
N TRP A 104 -8.87 0.83 -6.76
CA TRP A 104 -9.38 1.30 -5.49
C TRP A 104 -9.34 0.19 -4.45
N GLY A 105 -9.27 0.56 -3.18
CA GLY A 105 -9.22 -0.38 -2.07
C GLY A 105 -9.99 0.12 -0.86
N VAL A 106 -10.55 -0.80 -0.08
CA VAL A 106 -11.23 -0.55 1.18
C VAL A 106 -10.87 -1.65 2.17
N LEU A 107 -10.72 -1.30 3.45
CA LEU A 107 -10.55 -2.28 4.51
C LEU A 107 -11.91 -2.63 5.11
N ALA A 108 -12.23 -3.94 5.15
CA ALA A 108 -13.46 -4.46 5.72
C ALA A 108 -13.58 -4.13 7.23
N ASN A 109 -14.82 -4.09 7.71
CA ASN A 109 -15.29 -3.66 9.05
C ASN A 109 -15.45 -2.14 9.26
N GLN A 110 -14.80 -1.26 8.49
CA GLN A 110 -14.91 0.19 8.71
C GLN A 110 -15.17 1.03 7.46
N GLN A 111 -15.31 0.40 6.27
CA GLN A 111 -15.39 1.12 4.98
C GLN A 111 -14.32 2.22 4.89
N ARG A 112 -13.14 1.94 5.43
CA ARG A 112 -12.05 2.91 5.54
C ARG A 112 -11.06 2.69 4.41
N MET A 113 -10.43 3.80 4.04
CA MET A 113 -9.29 3.78 3.13
C MET A 113 -8.15 2.92 3.70
N PRO A 114 -7.48 2.09 2.86
CA PRO A 114 -6.25 1.41 3.23
C PRO A 114 -5.16 2.39 3.65
N ASP A 115 -4.26 1.96 4.53
CA ASP A 115 -3.13 2.82 4.95
C ASP A 115 -2.02 2.79 3.89
N ALA A 116 -1.92 1.70 3.14
CA ALA A 116 -1.11 1.63 1.93
C ALA A 116 -1.72 0.63 0.94
N ILE A 117 -1.24 0.73 -0.30
CA ILE A 117 -1.46 -0.27 -1.34
C ILE A 117 -0.09 -0.85 -1.69
N ILE A 118 -0.01 -2.17 -1.70
CA ILE A 118 1.19 -2.93 -2.06
C ILE A 118 0.93 -3.56 -3.43
N LEU A 119 1.88 -3.41 -4.35
CA LEU A 119 1.92 -4.24 -5.55
C LEU A 119 2.89 -5.39 -5.31
N ALA A 120 2.47 -6.58 -5.74
CA ALA A 120 3.25 -7.80 -5.67
C ALA A 120 3.29 -8.47 -7.03
N TYR A 121 4.35 -9.25 -7.28
CA TYR A 121 4.46 -10.09 -8.46
C TYR A 121 4.43 -11.57 -8.08
N ASP A 122 3.91 -12.39 -8.97
CA ASP A 122 3.85 -13.85 -8.91
C ASP A 122 4.58 -14.42 -10.12
N THR A 123 5.58 -15.26 -9.89
CA THR A 123 6.34 -15.93 -10.98
C THR A 123 5.72 -17.25 -11.43
N GLY A 124 4.58 -17.64 -10.85
CA GLY A 124 3.84 -18.88 -11.13
C GLY A 124 3.96 -19.94 -10.05
N ASP A 125 4.72 -19.69 -8.98
CA ASP A 125 4.84 -20.55 -7.80
C ASP A 125 3.76 -20.28 -6.75
N GLY A 126 2.97 -19.19 -6.92
CA GLY A 126 1.97 -18.76 -5.97
C GLY A 126 2.53 -18.03 -4.75
N ASP A 127 3.84 -17.73 -4.73
CA ASP A 127 4.50 -16.98 -3.67
C ASP A 127 4.64 -15.50 -4.08
N GLU A 128 3.55 -14.75 -3.87
CA GLU A 128 3.48 -13.35 -4.26
C GLU A 128 4.50 -12.49 -3.50
N THR A 129 5.42 -11.85 -4.22
CA THR A 129 6.50 -11.03 -3.64
C THR A 129 6.21 -9.54 -3.81
N ALA A 130 6.14 -8.82 -2.71
CA ALA A 130 5.95 -7.37 -2.69
C ALA A 130 7.15 -6.63 -3.30
N PHE A 131 6.88 -5.66 -4.17
CA PHE A 131 7.94 -4.88 -4.82
C PHE A 131 7.68 -3.36 -4.85
N HIS A 132 6.45 -2.92 -4.65
CA HIS A 132 6.11 -1.50 -4.73
C HIS A 132 5.05 -1.10 -3.71
N LEU A 133 5.18 0.11 -3.17
CA LEU A 133 4.29 0.68 -2.17
C LEU A 133 3.75 2.02 -2.66
N THR A 134 2.43 2.19 -2.58
CA THR A 134 1.77 3.48 -2.80
C THR A 134 0.76 3.76 -1.68
N HIS A 135 0.21 4.97 -1.66
CA HIS A 135 -0.86 5.30 -0.72
C HIS A 135 -2.10 5.72 -1.48
N PRO A 136 -3.27 5.25 -1.06
CA PRO A 136 -4.52 5.70 -1.62
C PRO A 136 -4.81 7.15 -1.23
N VAL A 137 -5.61 7.79 -2.05
CA VAL A 137 -6.10 9.16 -1.85
C VAL A 137 -7.62 9.16 -1.73
N ARG A 138 -8.13 10.16 -1.03
CA ARG A 138 -9.55 10.54 -1.11
C ARG A 138 -9.71 11.42 -2.33
N SER A 139 -9.95 10.80 -3.48
CA SER A 139 -10.25 11.49 -4.73
C SER A 139 -11.53 10.89 -5.28
N GLY A 140 -12.49 11.73 -5.68
CA GLY A 140 -13.60 11.26 -6.48
C GLY A 140 -13.02 10.74 -7.79
N SER A 141 -13.03 9.42 -7.99
CA SER A 141 -12.69 8.85 -9.29
C SER A 141 -13.84 9.15 -10.26
N LEU A 142 -13.56 9.79 -11.39
CA LEU A 142 -14.55 9.96 -12.46
C LEU A 142 -14.96 8.61 -13.06
N ALA A 143 -14.10 7.59 -12.94
CA ALA A 143 -14.36 6.23 -13.45
C ALA A 143 -15.34 5.45 -12.55
N HIS A 144 -15.40 5.78 -11.25
CA HIS A 144 -16.25 5.08 -10.28
C HIS A 144 -16.99 6.09 -9.38
N PRO A 145 -18.12 6.66 -9.86
CA PRO A 145 -18.97 7.53 -9.06
C PRO A 145 -19.49 6.75 -7.83
N GLY A 146 -19.14 7.19 -6.61
CA GLY A 146 -19.56 6.56 -5.35
C GLY A 146 -18.45 5.83 -4.57
N THR A 147 -17.26 5.61 -5.15
CA THR A 147 -16.07 5.10 -4.44
C THR A 147 -15.03 6.20 -4.24
N GLU A 148 -15.44 7.29 -3.56
CA GLU A 148 -14.58 8.47 -3.28
C GLU A 148 -13.39 8.17 -2.35
N ILE A 149 -13.37 6.97 -1.76
CA ILE A 149 -12.44 6.56 -0.73
C ILE A 149 -11.58 5.43 -1.27
N GLY A 150 -10.26 5.60 -1.22
CA GLY A 150 -9.36 4.49 -1.47
C GLY A 150 -8.88 4.34 -2.90
N SER A 151 -9.19 5.28 -3.80
CA SER A 151 -8.59 5.31 -5.12
C SER A 151 -7.08 5.48 -5.03
N TRP A 152 -6.36 4.79 -5.90
CA TRP A 152 -4.92 4.86 -5.97
C TRP A 152 -4.46 4.77 -7.42
N GLU A 153 -3.36 5.44 -7.70
CA GLU A 153 -2.64 5.37 -8.96
C GLU A 153 -1.16 5.37 -8.60
N THR A 154 -0.37 4.55 -9.30
CA THR A 154 1.06 4.53 -9.11
C THR A 154 1.77 4.07 -10.36
N SER A 155 3.03 4.46 -10.49
CA SER A 155 3.89 3.94 -11.54
C SER A 155 5.09 3.22 -10.94
N PHE A 156 5.55 2.19 -11.64
CA PHE A 156 6.73 1.41 -11.29
C PHE A 156 7.60 1.14 -12.52
N SER A 157 8.89 0.91 -12.29
CA SER A 157 9.84 0.51 -13.33
C SER A 157 9.87 -1.02 -13.46
N THR A 158 10.06 -1.54 -14.66
CA THR A 158 10.31 -2.97 -14.87
C THR A 158 11.60 -3.45 -14.20
N ASP A 159 12.52 -2.55 -13.83
CA ASP A 159 13.74 -2.88 -13.07
C ASP A 159 13.46 -3.45 -11.67
N GLN A 160 12.24 -3.24 -11.15
CA GLN A 160 11.80 -3.81 -9.88
C GLN A 160 11.28 -5.24 -10.01
N LEU A 161 11.13 -5.73 -11.24
CA LEU A 161 10.59 -7.05 -11.55
C LEU A 161 11.71 -8.02 -11.96
N PRO A 162 11.51 -9.33 -11.75
CA PRO A 162 12.42 -10.32 -12.29
C PRO A 162 12.33 -10.35 -13.83
N GLN A 163 13.41 -10.81 -14.47
CA GLN A 163 13.52 -10.91 -15.94
C GLN A 163 12.79 -12.15 -16.48
N VAL A 164 11.56 -12.39 -16.01
CA VAL A 164 10.67 -13.48 -16.41
C VAL A 164 9.23 -12.96 -16.47
N PRO A 165 8.32 -13.63 -17.20
CA PRO A 165 6.90 -13.28 -17.16
C PRO A 165 6.35 -13.35 -15.73
N VAL A 166 5.58 -12.34 -15.33
CA VAL A 166 4.99 -12.25 -14.00
C VAL A 166 3.53 -11.84 -14.06
N SER A 167 2.76 -12.26 -13.04
CA SER A 167 1.44 -11.70 -12.77
C SER A 167 1.54 -10.68 -11.64
N ILE A 168 1.10 -9.45 -11.88
CA ILE A 168 1.02 -8.38 -10.90
C ILE A 168 -0.34 -8.42 -10.19
N THR A 169 -0.30 -8.33 -8.87
CA THR A 169 -1.46 -8.25 -7.97
C THR A 169 -1.36 -7.00 -7.11
N ALA A 170 -2.49 -6.56 -6.57
CA ALA A 170 -2.55 -5.42 -5.65
C ALA A 170 -3.19 -5.83 -4.32
N TRP A 171 -2.73 -5.21 -3.25
CA TRP A 171 -3.11 -5.56 -1.88
C TRP A 171 -3.33 -4.31 -1.03
N ALA A 172 -4.44 -4.26 -0.31
CA ALA A 172 -4.71 -3.25 0.71
C ALA A 172 -3.98 -3.61 2.02
N PHE A 173 -3.23 -2.67 2.58
CA PHE A 173 -2.51 -2.87 3.84
C PHE A 173 -3.18 -2.13 5.00
N ASP A 174 -3.38 -2.84 6.12
CA ASP A 174 -3.88 -2.30 7.38
C ASP A 174 -2.75 -2.17 8.39
N VAL A 175 -2.39 -0.94 8.72
CA VAL A 175 -1.30 -0.64 9.65
C VAL A 175 -1.58 -1.12 11.07
N ASN A 176 -2.85 -1.25 11.46
CA ASN A 176 -3.19 -1.61 12.83
C ASN A 176 -3.04 -3.11 13.09
N SER A 177 -3.40 -3.95 12.10
CA SER A 177 -3.21 -5.39 12.17
C SER A 177 -1.84 -5.84 11.63
N GLY A 178 -1.19 -5.02 10.80
CA GLY A 178 0.02 -5.39 10.09
C GLY A 178 -0.24 -6.40 8.98
N LYS A 179 -1.49 -6.46 8.49
CA LYS A 179 -1.93 -7.45 7.51
C LYS A 179 -2.26 -6.83 6.16
N ALA A 180 -1.94 -7.58 5.11
CA ALA A 180 -2.30 -7.29 3.72
C ALA A 180 -3.55 -8.09 3.32
N PHE A 181 -4.40 -7.48 2.51
CA PHE A 181 -5.64 -8.04 2.00
C PHE A 181 -5.68 -7.91 0.48
N ARG A 182 -5.91 -9.01 -0.23
CA ARG A 182 -5.84 -9.05 -1.68
C ARG A 182 -6.97 -8.26 -2.32
N LEU A 183 -6.65 -7.44 -3.32
CA LEU A 183 -7.65 -6.83 -4.19
C LEU A 183 -8.03 -7.79 -5.31
N SER A 184 -9.25 -7.65 -5.81
CA SER A 184 -9.70 -8.36 -7.00
C SER A 184 -8.95 -7.85 -8.24
N GLY A 185 -8.66 -8.75 -9.18
CA GLY A 185 -7.96 -8.41 -10.42
C GLY A 185 -6.46 -8.71 -10.38
N ARG A 186 -5.91 -8.97 -11.57
CA ARG A 186 -4.48 -9.21 -11.79
C ARG A 186 -4.11 -8.94 -13.24
N PHE A 187 -2.88 -8.51 -13.48
CA PHE A 187 -2.39 -8.22 -14.83
C PHE A 187 -1.08 -8.94 -15.11
N LYS A 188 -0.87 -9.34 -16.36
CA LYS A 188 0.37 -10.00 -16.75
C LYS A 188 1.33 -9.00 -17.38
N ILE A 189 2.61 -9.16 -17.08
CA ILE A 189 3.71 -8.54 -17.80
C ILE A 189 4.53 -9.68 -18.36
N ASP A 190 4.57 -9.79 -19.69
CA ASP A 190 5.55 -10.63 -20.36
C ASP A 190 6.91 -10.00 -20.10
N GLY A 191 7.88 -10.78 -19.60
CA GLY A 191 9.17 -10.28 -19.12
C GLY A 191 9.82 -9.28 -20.11
N PRO A 192 10.51 -8.25 -19.61
CA PRO A 192 11.08 -7.19 -20.44
C PRO A 192 12.08 -7.70 -21.49
#